data_AF-A0A2X2IWH7-F1
#
_entry.id   AF-A0A2X2IWH7-F1
#
_cell.length_a   1.000
_cell.length_b   1.000
_cell.length_c   1.000
_cell.angle_alpha   90.00
_cell.angle_beta   90.00
_cell.angle_gamma   90.00
#
_symmetry.space_group_name_H-M   'P 1'
#
loop_
_entity.id
_entity.type
_entity.pdbx_description
1 polymer ?
#
loop_
_entity_poly.entity_id
_entity_poly.type
_entity_poly.pdbx_seq_one_letter_code
_entity_poly.pdbx_strand_id
1 'polypeptide(L)'
;MGLILGTGVGGGLIFNGKPITGKSYITGEFGHMRLPVDALTMMGLDFPLRRCGCGQHGCIENYLSGRGFAWLYQHYYHQQLQAPEIIALYNQGDEQARAHVERYLDLLAVCLGNILTIVDPDLVVIGGGLSNFPAITTQLADRLPRHLLPVARVPRIERARHGDAGGMRGAAFLHLTD
;
A
#
# COMPACT_ATOMS: atom_id res chain seq x y z
N MET A 1 1.47 11.18 -5.92
CA MET A 1 2.19 10.02 -5.36
C MET A 1 1.76 8.75 -6.08
N GLY A 2 2.72 7.95 -6.55
CA GLY A 2 2.46 6.59 -7.05
C GLY A 2 2.81 5.56 -5.98
N LEU A 3 1.95 4.58 -5.75
CA LEU A 3 2.15 3.47 -4.81
C LEU A 3 1.93 2.15 -5.55
N ILE A 4 2.84 1.20 -5.41
CA ILE A 4 2.77 -0.12 -6.05
C ILE A 4 2.55 -1.16 -4.96
N LEU A 5 1.45 -1.91 -5.04
CA LEU A 5 1.13 -3.05 -4.18
C LEU A 5 1.17 -4.33 -5.04
N GLY A 6 2.33 -4.98 -5.07
CA GLY A 6 2.60 -6.10 -5.98
C GLY A 6 3.44 -7.20 -5.33
N THR A 7 4.48 -7.67 -6.01
CA THR A 7 5.46 -8.61 -5.44
C THR A 7 6.17 -8.05 -4.21
N GLY A 8 6.36 -6.73 -4.18
CA GLY A 8 6.82 -5.91 -3.06
C GLY A 8 5.94 -4.67 -2.89
N VAL A 9 6.47 -3.67 -2.18
CA VAL A 9 5.81 -2.36 -1.99
C VAL A 9 6.81 -1.25 -2.26
N GLY A 10 6.44 -0.31 -3.11
CA GLY A 10 7.29 0.84 -3.44
C GLY A 10 6.48 1.90 -4.18
N GLY A 11 7.16 2.86 -4.77
CA GLY A 11 6.47 3.95 -5.44
C GLY A 11 7.39 5.10 -5.80
N GLY A 12 6.79 6.28 -5.93
CA GLY A 12 7.50 7.50 -6.29
C GLY A 12 6.66 8.75 -6.06
N LEU A 13 7.36 9.88 -5.99
CA LEU A 13 6.75 11.20 -5.91
C LEU A 13 7.00 11.95 -7.21
N ILE A 14 5.96 12.61 -7.72
CA ILE A 14 6.01 13.45 -8.91
C ILE A 14 5.55 14.84 -8.48
N PHE A 15 6.31 15.87 -8.84
CA PHE A 15 5.97 17.27 -8.63
C PHE A 15 6.08 18.01 -9.96
N ASN A 16 5.00 18.67 -10.39
CA ASN A 16 4.91 19.35 -11.69
C ASN A 16 5.40 18.51 -12.88
N GLY A 17 5.01 17.23 -12.91
CA GLY A 17 5.37 16.29 -13.98
C GLY A 17 6.78 15.69 -13.88
N LYS A 18 7.62 16.16 -12.96
CA LYS A 18 9.00 15.68 -12.77
C LYS A 18 9.11 14.73 -11.56
N PRO A 19 9.84 13.60 -11.66
CA PRO A 19 10.09 12.76 -10.50
C PRO A 19 10.97 13.46 -9.46
N ILE A 20 10.57 13.36 -8.19
CA ILE A 20 11.46 13.69 -7.07
C ILE A 20 12.31 12.45 -6.80
N THR A 21 13.56 12.47 -7.24
CA THR A 21 14.47 11.32 -7.10
C THR A 21 15.10 11.27 -5.71
N GLY A 22 15.42 12.43 -5.13
CA GLY A 22 16.18 12.54 -3.90
C GLY A 22 17.66 12.23 -4.09
N LYS A 23 18.45 12.34 -3.01
CA LYS A 23 19.92 12.25 -3.06
C LYS A 23 20.46 10.93 -3.64
N SER A 24 19.77 9.83 -3.35
CA SER A 24 20.23 8.47 -3.67
C SER A 24 19.16 7.62 -4.38
N TYR A 25 18.19 8.26 -5.05
CA TYR A 25 17.08 7.59 -5.74
C TYR A 25 16.18 6.73 -4.84
N ILE A 26 16.13 7.02 -3.53
CA ILE A 26 15.32 6.28 -2.55
C ILE A 26 13.97 6.94 -2.25
N THR A 27 13.66 8.08 -2.89
CA THR A 27 12.36 8.73 -2.71
C THR A 27 11.25 7.83 -3.22
N GLY A 28 10.31 7.47 -2.36
CA GLY A 28 9.23 6.56 -2.72
C GLY A 28 9.47 5.09 -2.34
N GLU A 29 10.57 4.78 -1.64
CA GLU A 29 10.82 3.48 -1.01
C GLU A 29 9.91 3.23 0.22
N PHE A 30 8.60 3.44 0.03
CA PHE A 30 7.58 3.36 1.06
C PHE A 30 7.57 1.98 1.73
N GLY A 31 7.83 0.90 0.98
CA GLY A 31 7.86 -0.46 1.51
C GLY A 31 8.86 -0.70 2.65
N HIS A 32 9.91 0.11 2.73
CA HIS A 32 10.99 -0.05 3.71
C HIS A 32 10.87 0.84 4.94
N MET A 33 9.80 1.64 5.06
CA MET A 33 9.42 2.21 6.34
C MET A 33 8.90 1.10 7.27
N ARG A 34 9.15 1.24 8.57
CA ARG A 34 8.65 0.28 9.56
C ARG A 34 7.17 0.52 9.81
N LEU A 35 6.46 -0.50 10.28
CA LEU A 35 5.11 -0.37 10.81
C LEU A 35 5.10 0.77 11.85
N PRO A 36 4.20 1.74 11.70
CA PRO A 36 4.00 2.75 12.73
C PRO A 36 3.38 2.10 13.99
N VAL A 37 3.57 2.72 15.15
CA VAL A 37 3.20 2.11 16.45
C VAL A 37 1.70 1.90 16.61
N ASP A 38 0.88 2.74 15.98
CA ASP A 38 -0.57 2.63 15.87
C ASP A 38 -1.01 1.37 15.10
N ALA A 39 -0.18 0.85 14.18
CA ALA A 39 -0.42 -0.45 13.56
C ALA A 39 -0.32 -1.58 14.60
N LEU A 40 0.59 -1.49 15.56
CA LEU A 40 0.67 -2.46 16.67
C LEU A 40 -0.48 -2.28 17.66
N THR A 41 -0.92 -1.04 17.91
CA THR A 41 -2.14 -0.79 18.70
C THR A 41 -3.36 -1.45 18.06
N MET A 42 -3.48 -1.40 16.74
CA MET A 42 -4.57 -2.03 15.98
C MET A 42 -4.46 -3.56 15.93
N MET A 43 -3.25 -4.10 15.71
CA MET A 43 -3.06 -5.52 15.41
C MET A 43 -2.75 -6.37 16.65
N GLY A 44 -2.37 -5.74 17.75
CA GLY A 44 -1.80 -6.37 18.94
C GLY A 44 -0.32 -6.05 19.10
N LEU A 45 0.15 -5.81 20.33
CA LEU A 45 1.56 -5.51 20.62
C LEU A 45 2.49 -6.70 20.33
N ASP A 46 1.94 -7.90 20.27
CA ASP A 46 2.60 -9.14 19.90
C ASP A 46 2.56 -9.42 18.39
N PHE A 47 2.00 -8.51 17.57
CA PHE A 47 1.93 -8.68 16.12
C PHE A 47 3.35 -8.87 15.53
N PRO A 48 3.60 -9.94 14.74
CA PRO A 48 4.96 -10.30 14.35
C PRO A 48 5.67 -9.22 13.52
N LEU A 49 6.86 -8.80 13.97
CA LEU A 49 7.75 -7.92 13.21
C LEU A 49 8.60 -8.73 12.22
N ARG A 50 8.10 -8.92 11.00
CA ARG A 50 8.71 -9.75 9.96
C ARG A 50 10.04 -9.16 9.48
N ARG A 51 11.08 -10.00 9.40
CA ARG A 51 12.37 -9.62 8.80
C ARG A 51 12.20 -9.30 7.31
N CYS A 52 12.72 -8.15 6.89
CA CYS A 52 12.72 -7.68 5.50
C CYS A 52 14.03 -8.06 4.81
N GLY A 53 13.98 -8.19 3.47
CA GLY A 53 15.17 -8.41 2.64
C GLY A 53 16.21 -7.29 2.77
N CYS A 54 15.78 -6.07 3.13
CA CYS A 54 16.70 -4.95 3.40
C CYS A 54 17.47 -5.06 4.74
N GLY A 55 17.20 -6.10 5.54
CA GLY A 55 17.87 -6.36 6.82
C GLY A 55 17.14 -5.83 8.07
N GLN A 56 16.13 -4.96 7.88
CA GLN A 56 15.30 -4.44 8.98
C GLN A 56 14.18 -5.41 9.39
N HIS A 57 13.49 -5.11 10.50
CA HIS A 57 12.30 -5.82 10.95
C HIS A 57 11.08 -4.91 10.89
N GLY A 58 9.93 -5.46 10.48
CA GLY A 58 8.66 -4.75 10.48
C GLY A 58 8.48 -3.77 9.31
N CYS A 59 9.23 -3.91 8.21
CA CYS A 59 8.98 -3.11 7.01
C CYS A 59 7.58 -3.38 6.44
N ILE A 60 6.84 -2.33 6.07
CA ILE A 60 5.44 -2.45 5.63
C ILE A 60 5.29 -3.31 4.36
N GLU A 61 6.32 -3.44 3.53
CA GLU A 61 6.34 -4.31 2.35
C GLU A 61 5.87 -5.73 2.64
N ASN A 62 6.35 -6.30 3.75
CA ASN A 62 6.05 -7.67 4.13
C ASN A 62 4.61 -7.85 4.64
N TYR A 63 3.81 -6.79 4.69
CA TYR A 63 2.41 -6.84 5.11
C TYR A 63 1.49 -6.34 4.00
N LEU A 64 1.92 -5.33 3.24
CA LEU A 64 1.10 -4.66 2.25
C LEU A 64 1.31 -5.16 0.81
N SER A 65 2.38 -5.93 0.53
CA SER A 65 2.55 -6.62 -0.76
C SER A 65 1.50 -7.72 -0.95
N GLY A 66 1.37 -8.28 -2.17
CA GLY A 66 0.53 -9.46 -2.42
C GLY A 66 0.92 -10.68 -1.56
N ARG A 67 2.22 -10.86 -1.30
CA ARG A 67 2.71 -11.89 -0.37
C ARG A 67 2.40 -11.54 1.08
N GLY A 68 2.42 -10.25 1.44
CA GLY A 68 2.02 -9.76 2.75
C GLY A 68 0.54 -9.96 3.03
N PHE A 69 -0.32 -9.68 2.04
CA PHE A 69 -1.76 -9.96 2.07
C PHE A 69 -2.04 -11.44 2.34
N ALA A 70 -1.45 -12.34 1.55
CA ALA A 70 -1.58 -13.78 1.75
C ALA A 70 -1.04 -14.25 3.12
N TRP A 71 0.13 -13.75 3.53
CA TRP A 71 0.69 -14.06 4.85
C TRP A 71 -0.24 -13.63 5.99
N LEU A 72 -0.85 -12.45 5.88
CA LEU A 72 -1.75 -11.94 6.90
C LEU A 72 -3.00 -12.82 7.02
N TYR A 73 -3.51 -13.36 5.90
CA TYR A 73 -4.59 -14.35 5.94
C TYR A 73 -4.16 -15.63 6.67
N GLN A 74 -3.01 -16.17 6.29
CA GLN A 74 -2.44 -17.36 6.93
C GLN A 74 -2.21 -17.17 8.43
N HIS A 75 -1.76 -15.99 8.85
CA HIS A 75 -1.49 -15.68 10.25
C HIS A 75 -2.76 -15.79 11.13
N TYR A 76 -3.91 -15.34 10.63
CA TYR A 76 -5.17 -15.34 11.40
C TYR A 76 -6.00 -16.62 11.23
N TYR A 77 -5.94 -17.28 10.07
CA TYR A 77 -6.84 -18.41 9.76
C TYR A 77 -6.11 -19.73 9.55
N HIS A 78 -4.78 -19.75 9.64
CA HIS A 78 -3.93 -20.94 9.50
C HIS A 78 -4.10 -21.69 8.17
N GLN A 79 -4.55 -20.98 7.13
CA GLN A 79 -4.74 -21.50 5.78
C GLN A 79 -3.76 -20.84 4.82
N GLN A 80 -3.10 -21.64 3.98
CA GLN A 80 -2.15 -21.14 2.99
C GLN A 80 -2.87 -20.90 1.67
N LEU A 81 -3.43 -19.70 1.51
CA LEU A 81 -4.04 -19.23 0.27
C LEU A 81 -3.24 -18.05 -0.29
N GLN A 82 -3.16 -17.98 -1.61
CA GLN A 82 -2.61 -16.83 -2.33
C GLN A 82 -3.67 -15.74 -2.48
N ALA A 83 -3.22 -14.50 -2.73
CA ALA A 83 -4.12 -13.36 -2.86
C ALA A 83 -5.30 -13.57 -3.84
N PRO A 84 -5.12 -14.17 -5.04
CA PRO A 84 -6.25 -14.42 -5.94
C PRO A 84 -7.32 -15.36 -5.35
N GLU A 85 -6.92 -16.36 -4.57
CA GLU A 85 -7.83 -17.32 -3.95
C GLU A 85 -8.64 -16.65 -2.84
N ILE A 86 -7.97 -15.84 -2.00
CA ILE A 86 -8.63 -15.07 -0.94
C ILE A 86 -9.60 -14.03 -1.53
N ILE A 87 -9.21 -13.36 -2.62
CA ILE A 87 -10.11 -12.43 -3.34
C ILE A 87 -11.31 -13.16 -3.94
N ALA A 88 -11.12 -14.37 -4.47
CA ALA A 88 -12.23 -15.19 -4.97
C ALA A 88 -13.22 -15.55 -3.85
N LEU A 89 -12.72 -15.94 -2.67
CA LEU A 89 -13.55 -16.19 -1.48
C LEU A 89 -14.28 -14.92 -1.02
N TYR A 90 -13.60 -13.77 -0.99
CA TYR A 90 -14.22 -12.49 -0.67
C TYR A 90 -15.40 -12.18 -1.59
N ASN A 91 -15.24 -12.39 -2.90
CA ASN A 91 -16.30 -12.15 -3.89
C ASN A 91 -17.47 -13.14 -3.77
N GLN A 92 -17.22 -14.32 -3.20
CA GLN A 92 -18.26 -15.31 -2.88
C GLN A 92 -18.97 -15.02 -1.55
N GLY A 93 -18.53 -13.99 -0.82
CA GLY A 93 -19.12 -13.59 0.45
C GLY A 93 -18.60 -14.35 1.67
N ASP A 94 -17.48 -15.07 1.55
CA ASP A 94 -16.86 -15.79 2.67
C ASP A 94 -16.52 -14.84 3.84
N GLU A 95 -16.89 -15.25 5.05
CA GLU A 95 -16.76 -14.41 6.25
C GLU A 95 -15.29 -14.17 6.64
N GLN A 96 -14.42 -15.19 6.52
CA GLN A 96 -13.00 -15.06 6.87
C GLN A 96 -12.29 -14.13 5.89
N ALA A 97 -12.56 -14.26 4.60
CA ALA A 97 -12.04 -13.40 3.55
C ALA A 97 -12.54 -11.96 3.70
N ARG A 98 -13.80 -11.74 4.07
CA ARG A 98 -14.32 -10.39 4.38
C ARG A 98 -13.59 -9.78 5.57
N ALA A 99 -13.52 -10.49 6.70
CA ALA A 99 -12.80 -10.01 7.87
C ALA A 99 -11.30 -9.79 7.60
N HIS A 100 -10.69 -10.59 6.74
CA HIS A 100 -9.32 -10.40 6.29
C HIS A 100 -9.15 -9.10 5.50
N VAL A 101 -10.01 -8.85 4.51
CA VAL A 101 -9.94 -7.65 3.68
C VAL A 101 -10.14 -6.40 4.50
N GLU A 102 -11.10 -6.39 5.45
CA GLU A 102 -11.27 -5.28 6.38
C GLU A 102 -9.99 -5.00 7.17
N ARG A 103 -9.39 -6.04 7.76
CA ARG A 103 -8.13 -5.92 8.50
C ARG A 103 -6.98 -5.40 7.64
N TYR A 104 -6.86 -5.89 6.41
CA TYR A 104 -5.84 -5.44 5.48
C TYR A 104 -6.03 -3.97 5.08
N LEU A 105 -7.27 -3.55 4.81
CA LEU A 105 -7.60 -2.16 4.46
C LEU A 105 -7.34 -1.20 5.62
N ASP A 106 -7.67 -1.62 6.85
CA ASP A 106 -7.37 -0.85 8.05
C ASP A 106 -5.85 -0.72 8.28
N LEU A 107 -5.10 -1.81 8.12
CA LEU A 107 -3.63 -1.77 8.21
C LEU A 107 -3.00 -0.87 7.13
N LEU A 108 -3.50 -0.95 5.90
CA LEU A 108 -3.10 -0.08 4.80
C LEU A 108 -3.41 1.38 5.12
N ALA A 109 -4.58 1.69 5.68
CA ALA A 109 -4.99 3.04 6.05
C ALA A 109 -4.12 3.62 7.17
N VAL A 110 -3.78 2.84 8.20
CA VAL A 110 -2.85 3.25 9.26
C VAL A 110 -1.48 3.60 8.69
N CYS A 111 -0.92 2.71 7.85
CA CYS A 111 0.40 2.93 7.26
C CYS A 111 0.38 4.16 6.34
N LEU A 112 -0.67 4.33 5.54
CA LEU A 112 -0.83 5.48 4.66
C LEU A 112 -1.08 6.78 5.43
N GLY A 113 -1.83 6.79 6.53
CA GLY A 113 -2.04 8.00 7.33
C GLY A 113 -0.73 8.65 7.76
N ASN A 114 0.23 7.81 8.18
CA ASN A 114 1.59 8.24 8.53
C ASN A 114 2.36 8.81 7.31
N ILE A 115 2.27 8.17 6.14
CA ILE A 115 2.91 8.67 4.90
C ILE A 115 2.25 9.95 4.40
N LEU A 116 0.93 10.01 4.39
CA LEU A 116 0.15 11.12 3.87
C LEU A 116 0.29 12.37 4.74
N THR A 117 0.46 12.20 6.05
CA THR A 117 0.74 13.32 6.96
C THR A 117 2.05 14.04 6.64
N ILE A 118 3.05 13.35 6.07
CA ILE A 118 4.34 13.96 5.70
C ILE A 118 4.41 14.34 4.22
N VAL A 119 3.74 13.61 3.31
CA VAL A 119 3.81 13.85 1.87
C VAL A 119 2.73 14.82 1.38
N ASP A 120 1.53 14.75 1.95
CA ASP A 120 0.33 15.52 1.57
C ASP A 120 0.10 15.64 0.05
N PRO A 121 -0.02 14.52 -0.69
CA PRO A 121 -0.16 14.55 -2.14
C PRO A 121 -1.59 14.92 -2.58
N ASP A 122 -1.77 15.61 -3.71
CA ASP A 122 -3.12 15.82 -4.29
C ASP A 122 -3.79 14.51 -4.75
N LEU A 123 -2.98 13.55 -5.21
CA LEU A 123 -3.41 12.31 -5.83
C LEU A 123 -2.51 11.15 -5.41
N VAL A 124 -3.14 10.04 -5.02
CA VAL A 124 -2.52 8.73 -4.82
C VAL A 124 -2.98 7.80 -5.92
N VAL A 125 -2.05 7.33 -6.74
CA VAL A 125 -2.32 6.32 -7.77
C VAL A 125 -1.78 4.97 -7.29
N ILE A 126 -2.66 3.99 -7.11
CA ILE A 126 -2.31 2.65 -6.63
C ILE A 126 -2.20 1.70 -7.83
N GLY A 127 -1.02 1.16 -8.05
CA GLY A 127 -0.70 0.14 -9.05
C GLY A 127 -0.24 -1.18 -8.44
N GLY A 128 0.29 -2.08 -9.27
CA GLY A 128 0.68 -3.44 -8.87
C GLY A 128 -0.50 -4.43 -8.87
N GLY A 129 -0.19 -5.72 -8.71
CA GLY A 129 -1.19 -6.78 -8.86
C GLY A 129 -2.41 -6.65 -7.93
N LEU A 130 -2.21 -6.19 -6.68
CA LEU A 130 -3.32 -6.00 -5.74
C LEU A 130 -4.22 -4.83 -6.13
N SER A 131 -3.73 -3.83 -6.89
CA SER A 131 -4.59 -2.73 -7.37
C SER A 131 -5.73 -3.18 -8.29
N ASN A 132 -5.67 -4.42 -8.80
CA ASN A 132 -6.76 -5.03 -9.57
C ASN A 132 -7.95 -5.43 -8.70
N PHE A 133 -7.79 -5.48 -7.37
CA PHE A 133 -8.87 -5.72 -6.42
C PHE A 133 -9.55 -4.38 -6.07
N PRO A 134 -10.79 -4.12 -6.55
CA PRO A 134 -11.39 -2.79 -6.45
C PRO A 134 -11.60 -2.31 -5.02
N ALA A 135 -11.78 -3.22 -4.04
CA ALA A 135 -11.96 -2.86 -2.64
C ALA A 135 -10.82 -1.98 -2.11
N ILE A 136 -9.57 -2.19 -2.58
CA ILE A 136 -8.40 -1.40 -2.17
C ILE A 136 -8.55 0.08 -2.53
N THR A 137 -9.07 0.40 -3.71
CA THR A 137 -9.17 1.81 -4.14
C THR A 137 -10.51 2.43 -3.79
N THR A 138 -11.57 1.63 -3.74
CA THR A 138 -12.94 2.11 -3.48
C THR A 138 -13.24 2.32 -2.00
N GLN A 139 -12.62 1.56 -1.11
CA GLN A 139 -12.94 1.59 0.32
C GLN A 139 -11.88 2.30 1.18
N LEU A 140 -10.67 2.52 0.65
CA LEU A 140 -9.57 3.09 1.42
C LEU A 140 -9.81 4.55 1.83
N ALA A 141 -10.46 5.35 0.98
CA ALA A 141 -10.69 6.78 1.24
C ALA A 141 -11.46 7.01 2.55
N ASP A 142 -12.44 6.16 2.86
CA ASP A 142 -13.27 6.27 4.06
C ASP A 142 -12.51 5.92 5.36
N ARG A 143 -11.37 5.23 5.24
CA ARG A 143 -10.57 4.77 6.39
C ARG A 143 -9.50 5.77 6.79
N LEU A 144 -9.04 6.62 5.87
CA LEU A 144 -7.93 7.54 6.09
C LEU A 144 -8.19 8.68 7.08
N PRO A 145 -9.37 9.34 7.16
CA PRO A 145 -9.54 10.55 7.98
C PRO A 145 -9.12 10.38 9.45
N ARG A 146 -9.36 9.19 10.03
CA ARG A 146 -9.01 8.90 11.44
C ARG A 146 -7.50 8.80 11.70
N HIS A 147 -6.68 8.74 10.66
CA HIS A 147 -5.21 8.63 10.71
C HIS A 147 -4.50 9.88 10.17
N LEU A 148 -5.24 10.95 9.89
CA LEU A 148 -4.72 12.21 9.38
C LEU A 148 -4.88 13.34 10.42
N LEU A 149 -4.22 14.47 10.16
CA LEU A 149 -4.47 15.69 10.94
C LEU A 149 -5.95 16.11 10.82
N PRO A 150 -6.58 16.66 11.87
CA PRO A 150 -7.99 17.08 11.81
C PRO A 150 -8.32 18.08 10.69
N VAL A 151 -7.34 18.84 10.22
CA VAL A 151 -7.47 19.85 9.14
C VAL A 151 -7.08 19.31 7.76
N ALA A 152 -6.52 18.10 7.68
CA ALA A 152 -6.08 17.52 6.42
C ALA A 152 -7.26 17.03 5.59
N ARG A 153 -7.04 16.93 4.27
CA ARG A 153 -8.01 16.36 3.32
C ARG A 153 -7.48 15.04 2.80
N VAL A 154 -8.38 14.08 2.62
CA VAL A 154 -8.02 12.81 1.98
C VAL A 154 -7.64 13.08 0.52
N PRO A 155 -6.50 12.58 0.03
CA PRO A 155 -6.11 12.75 -1.37
C PRO A 155 -7.10 12.04 -2.28
N ARG A 156 -7.18 12.44 -3.54
CA ARG A 156 -7.87 11.61 -4.53
C ARG A 156 -7.16 10.26 -4.62
N ILE A 157 -7.91 9.15 -4.57
CA ILE A 157 -7.36 7.80 -4.69
C ILE A 157 -7.84 7.20 -6.00
N GLU A 158 -6.90 6.73 -6.82
CA GLU A 158 -7.21 6.15 -8.13
C GLU A 158 -6.43 4.85 -8.35
N ARG A 159 -7.02 3.93 -9.10
CA ARG A 159 -6.29 2.79 -9.65
C ARG A 159 -5.40 3.27 -10.80
N ALA A 160 -4.20 2.69 -10.91
CA ALA A 160 -3.30 2.93 -12.02
C ALA A 160 -3.96 2.58 -13.37
N ARG A 161 -3.84 3.49 -14.34
CA ARG A 161 -4.45 3.36 -15.68
C ARG A 161 -3.52 2.78 -16.74
N HIS A 162 -2.21 2.86 -16.50
CA HIS A 162 -1.18 2.51 -17.47
C HIS A 162 -0.24 1.48 -16.87
N GLY A 163 -0.75 0.28 -16.57
CA GLY A 163 0.02 -0.82 -15.98
C GLY A 163 1.16 -1.28 -16.90
N ASP A 164 0.85 -2.14 -17.86
CA ASP A 164 1.84 -2.83 -18.71
C ASP A 164 2.75 -1.85 -19.48
N ALA A 165 2.21 -0.73 -19.94
CA ALA A 165 2.95 0.31 -20.65
C ALA A 165 3.60 1.36 -19.71
N GLY A 166 3.40 1.26 -18.40
CA GLY A 166 3.79 2.29 -17.42
C GLY A 166 5.29 2.55 -17.38
N GLY A 167 6.11 1.50 -17.42
CA GLY A 167 7.57 1.62 -17.42
C GLY A 167 8.11 2.38 -18.64
N MET A 168 7.65 1.99 -19.84
CA MET A 168 8.06 2.65 -21.09
C MET A 168 7.60 4.12 -21.15
N ARG A 169 6.35 4.38 -20.74
CA ARG A 169 5.81 5.76 -20.68
C ARG A 169 6.60 6.61 -19.70
N GLY A 170 6.83 6.12 -18.48
CA GLY A 170 7.58 6.85 -17.45
C GLY A 170 8.99 7.21 -17.89
N ALA A 171 9.71 6.27 -18.54
CA ALA A 171 11.04 6.52 -19.09
C ALA A 171 11.02 7.59 -20.19
N ALA A 172 10.09 7.52 -21.14
CA ALA A 172 9.92 8.55 -22.17
C ALA A 172 9.59 9.92 -21.57
N PHE A 173 8.81 9.96 -20.49
CA PHE A 173 8.38 11.19 -19.84
C PHE A 173 9.48 11.92 -19.06
N LEU A 174 10.63 11.28 -18.82
CA LEU A 174 11.80 11.94 -18.21
C LEU A 174 12.29 13.14 -19.04
N HIS A 175 11.94 13.20 -20.33
CA HIS A 175 12.30 14.26 -21.26
C HIS A 175 11.18 15.29 -21.53
N LEU A 176 10.07 15.26 -20.78
CA LEU A 176 8.97 16.22 -20.94
C LEU A 176 9.10 17.49 -20.08
N THR A 177 10.06 17.52 -19.16
CA THR A 177 10.30 18.65 -18.26
C THR A 177 11.75 19.06 -18.35
N ASP A 178 12.00 20.37 -18.40
CA ASP A 178 13.34 20.95 -18.34
C ASP A 178 14.06 20.67 -17.00
#